data_AF-A0A397ERN7-F1
#
_entry.id   AF-A0A397ERN7-F1
#
_cell.length_a   1.000
_cell.length_b   1.000
_cell.length_c   1.000
_cell.angle_alpha   90.00
_cell.angle_beta   90.00
_cell.angle_gamma   90.00
#
_symmetry.space_group_name_H-M   'P 1'
#
loop_
_entity.id
_entity.type
_entity.pdbx_description
1 polymer ?
#
loop_
_entity_poly.entity_id
_entity_poly.type
_entity_poly.pdbx_seq_one_letter_code
_entity_poly.pdbx_strand_id
1 'polypeptide(L)'
;LQEADVHDDEATDDGRSHDAADAVYHHYVNLHSELQMEMEALINPNFGSVFRVESHPSQFAFSAQRYVDIYSSRLKNFLEYPKNYTFYPERMRLPHEPTPQPPM
;
A
#
# COMPACT_ATOMS: atom_id res chain seq x y z
N LEU A 1 51.25 47.06 -10.74
CA LEU A 1 50.24 46.42 -11.59
C LEU A 1 49.60 45.34 -10.75
N GLN A 2 48.30 45.51 -10.48
CA GLN A 2 47.45 44.83 -9.49
C GLN A 2 47.62 43.31 -9.42
N GLU A 3 47.67 42.78 -8.19
CA GLU A 3 47.31 41.41 -7.87
C GLU A 3 45.80 41.23 -8.14
N ALA A 4 45.45 40.22 -8.93
CA ALA A 4 44.07 39.89 -9.22
C ALA A 4 43.52 39.02 -8.08
N ASP A 5 42.55 39.58 -7.37
CA ASP A 5 41.74 38.96 -6.34
C ASP A 5 41.04 37.71 -6.91
N VAL A 6 41.42 36.52 -6.44
CA VAL A 6 40.69 35.28 -6.70
C VAL A 6 39.57 35.25 -5.66
N HIS A 7 38.39 35.68 -6.08
CA HIS A 7 37.18 35.52 -5.28
C HIS A 7 36.78 34.04 -5.32
N ASP A 8 37.06 33.33 -4.23
CA ASP A 8 36.46 32.03 -3.94
C ASP A 8 34.97 32.26 -3.66
N ASP A 9 34.12 32.11 -4.68
CA ASP A 9 32.68 31.97 -4.52
C ASP A 9 32.42 30.61 -3.85
N GLU A 10 32.43 30.62 -2.52
CA GLU A 10 31.98 29.53 -1.67
C GLU A 10 30.50 29.27 -2.01
N ALA A 11 30.24 28.20 -2.76
CA ALA A 11 28.91 27.71 -3.07
C ALA A 11 28.16 27.46 -1.75
N THR A 12 27.31 28.42 -1.36
CA THR A 12 26.34 28.26 -0.27
C THR A 12 25.47 27.05 -0.57
N ASP A 13 25.79 25.94 0.09
CA ASP A 13 25.12 24.65 0.09
C ASP A 13 23.62 24.80 0.40
N ASP A 14 22.78 24.27 -0.49
CA ASP A 14 21.30 24.30 -0.49
C ASP A 14 20.67 23.41 0.62
N GLY A 15 21.26 23.36 1.82
CA GLY A 15 20.83 22.51 2.93
C GLY A 15 19.38 22.74 3.40
N ARG A 16 18.81 23.93 3.16
CA ARG A 16 17.40 24.24 3.47
C ARG A 16 16.39 23.45 2.65
N SER A 17 16.75 23.04 1.43
CA SER A 17 15.84 22.30 0.54
C SER A 17 15.72 20.84 0.98
N HIS A 18 16.82 20.24 1.42
CA HIS A 18 16.87 18.88 1.95
C HIS A 18 16.10 18.77 3.27
N ASP A 19 16.28 19.75 4.19
CA ASP A 19 15.57 19.77 5.47
C ASP A 19 14.04 19.85 5.32
N ALA A 20 13.56 20.62 4.33
CA ALA A 20 12.13 20.74 4.04
C ALA A 20 11.56 19.45 3.42
N ALA A 21 12.31 18.82 2.52
CA ALA A 21 11.93 17.54 1.92
C ALA A 21 11.89 16.41 2.95
N ASP A 22 12.86 16.36 3.86
CA ASP A 22 12.93 15.40 4.96
C ASP A 22 11.76 15.58 5.94
N ALA A 23 11.40 16.83 6.26
CA ALA A 23 10.25 17.12 7.11
C ALA A 23 8.94 16.61 6.50
N VAL A 24 8.76 16.76 5.18
CA VAL A 24 7.60 16.24 4.45
C VAL A 24 7.61 14.71 4.44
N TYR A 25 8.75 14.08 4.20
CA TYR A 25 8.88 12.62 4.24
C TYR A 25 8.49 12.05 5.61
N HIS A 26 9.05 12.60 6.69
CA HIS A 26 8.74 12.17 8.05
C HIS A 26 7.27 12.39 8.41
N HIS A 27 6.66 13.48 7.93
CA HIS A 27 5.23 13.71 8.11
C HIS A 27 4.39 12.56 7.52
N TYR A 28 4.68 12.12 6.29
CA TYR A 28 3.95 11.01 5.67
C TYR A 28 4.22 9.66 6.33
N VAL A 29 5.45 9.39 6.77
CA VAL A 29 5.77 8.14 7.49
C VAL A 29 5.01 8.06 8.82
N ASN A 30 4.92 9.18 9.55
CA ASN A 30 4.15 9.24 10.79
C ASN A 30 2.66 9.08 10.53
N LEU A 31 2.11 9.78 9.54
CA LEU A 31 0.71 9.65 9.15
C LEU A 31 0.36 8.22 8.74
N HIS A 32 1.24 7.54 7.98
CA HIS A 32 1.06 6.14 7.62
C HIS A 32 0.99 5.23 8.85
N SER A 33 1.89 5.46 9.83
CA SER A 33 1.94 4.68 11.06
C SER A 33 0.70 4.89 11.92
N GLU A 34 0.22 6.13 12.04
CA GLU A 34 -1.01 6.47 12.77
C GLU A 34 -2.23 5.77 12.15
N LEU A 35 -2.39 5.84 10.83
CA LEU A 35 -3.47 5.17 10.12
C LEU A 35 -3.40 3.65 10.26
N GLN A 36 -2.21 3.07 10.22
CA GLN A 36 -2.03 1.63 10.43
C GLN A 36 -2.52 1.22 11.83
N MET A 37 -2.15 1.97 12.87
CA MET A 37 -2.60 1.71 14.24
C MET A 37 -4.12 1.82 14.37
N GLU A 38 -4.74 2.84 13.77
CA GLU A 38 -6.20 2.98 13.76
C GLU A 38 -6.88 1.79 13.08
N MET A 39 -6.35 1.33 11.94
CA MET A 39 -6.89 0.16 11.25
C MET A 39 -6.72 -1.13 12.05
N GLU A 40 -5.60 -1.29 12.78
CA GLU A 40 -5.35 -2.44 13.64
C GLU A 40 -6.24 -2.44 14.90
N ALA A 41 -6.68 -1.28 15.37
CA ALA A 41 -7.64 -1.18 16.47
C ALA A 41 -9.05 -1.68 16.09
N LEU A 42 -9.38 -1.77 14.80
CA LEU A 42 -10.69 -2.25 14.31
C LEU A 42 -10.76 -3.78 14.18
N ILE A 43 -9.64 -4.48 14.31
CA ILE A 43 -9.57 -5.94 14.22
C ILE A 43 -9.42 -6.56 15.61
N ASN A 44 -9.48 -7.90 15.68
CA ASN A 44 -9.33 -8.59 16.95
C ASN A 44 -7.94 -8.31 17.55
N PRO A 45 -7.81 -7.85 18.81
CA PRO A 45 -6.53 -7.46 19.38
C PRO A 45 -5.58 -8.63 19.67
N ASN A 46 -6.10 -9.86 19.78
CA ASN A 46 -5.30 -11.04 20.12
C ASN A 46 -4.84 -11.82 18.88
N PHE A 47 -5.71 -11.93 17.87
CA PHE A 47 -5.47 -12.75 16.68
C PHE A 47 -5.32 -11.94 15.39
N GLY A 48 -5.63 -10.65 15.43
CA GLY A 48 -5.64 -9.79 14.25
C GLY A 48 -6.70 -10.22 13.24
N SER A 49 -6.36 -10.10 11.96
CA SER A 49 -7.23 -10.51 10.87
C SER A 49 -7.09 -11.99 10.59
N VAL A 50 -8.22 -12.67 10.39
CA VAL A 50 -8.24 -14.07 9.93
C VAL A 50 -7.59 -14.21 8.55
N PHE A 51 -7.58 -13.16 7.72
CA PHE A 51 -7.12 -13.22 6.33
C PHE A 51 -5.70 -12.73 6.09
N ARG A 52 -5.11 -11.97 7.02
CA ARG A 52 -3.79 -11.36 6.82
C ARG A 52 -2.98 -11.28 8.10
N VAL A 53 -1.67 -11.31 7.93
CA VAL A 53 -0.66 -10.98 8.94
C VAL A 53 0.19 -9.88 8.34
N GLU A 54 0.13 -8.67 8.89
CA GLU A 54 0.73 -7.47 8.30
C GLU A 54 0.31 -7.27 6.84
N SER A 55 1.27 -7.31 5.91
CA SER A 55 1.09 -7.18 4.46
C SER A 55 0.85 -8.52 3.74
N HIS A 56 0.93 -9.65 4.45
CA HIS A 56 0.90 -10.98 3.85
C HIS A 56 -0.42 -11.70 4.11
N PRO A 57 -0.90 -12.54 3.18
CA PRO A 57 -2.07 -13.40 3.43
C PRO A 57 -1.77 -14.41 4.54
N SER A 58 -2.77 -14.68 5.39
CA SER A 58 -2.67 -15.75 6.38
C SER A 58 -2.73 -17.13 5.70
N GLN A 59 -2.38 -18.19 6.45
CA GLN A 59 -2.57 -19.57 5.98
C GLN A 59 -4.03 -19.89 5.65
N PHE A 60 -4.97 -19.29 6.38
CA PHE A 60 -6.39 -19.41 6.08
C PHE A 60 -6.74 -18.76 4.74
N ALA A 61 -6.26 -17.54 4.48
CA ALA A 61 -6.48 -16.86 3.21
C ALA A 61 -5.85 -17.63 2.03
N PHE A 62 -4.64 -18.14 2.20
CA PHE A 62 -3.98 -18.97 1.19
C PHE A 62 -4.78 -20.23 0.88
N SER A 63 -5.29 -20.91 1.91
CA SER A 63 -6.13 -22.10 1.75
C SER A 63 -7.45 -21.78 1.05
N ALA A 64 -8.12 -20.69 1.45
CA ALA A 64 -9.37 -20.26 0.82
C ALA A 64 -9.15 -19.93 -0.66
N GLN A 65 -8.10 -19.17 -0.99
CA GLN A 65 -7.77 -18.80 -2.37
C GLN A 65 -7.38 -20.01 -3.22
N ARG A 66 -6.71 -21.01 -2.63
CA ARG A 66 -6.20 -22.17 -3.38
C ARG A 66 -7.24 -23.26 -3.61
N TYR A 67 -8.13 -23.48 -2.65
CA TYR A 67 -8.99 -24.67 -2.62
C TYR A 67 -10.48 -24.39 -2.82
N VAL A 68 -10.91 -23.12 -2.75
CA VAL A 68 -12.32 -22.76 -2.87
C VAL A 68 -12.49 -21.88 -4.10
N ASP A 69 -13.45 -22.23 -4.97
CA ASP A 69 -13.75 -21.43 -6.16
C ASP A 69 -14.44 -20.10 -5.81
N ILE A 70 -15.34 -20.12 -4.82
CA ILE A 70 -16.10 -18.95 -4.37
C ILE A 70 -16.23 -18.94 -2.85
N TYR A 71 -15.85 -17.82 -2.24
CA TYR A 71 -15.99 -17.59 -0.80
C TYR A 71 -17.12 -16.58 -0.50
N SER A 72 -17.91 -16.84 0.54
CA SER A 72 -18.92 -15.90 1.04
C SER A 72 -19.17 -16.12 2.53
N SER A 73 -19.62 -15.08 3.25
CA SER A 73 -19.92 -15.16 4.68
C SER A 73 -21.15 -16.03 5.00
N ARG A 74 -22.11 -16.09 4.07
CA ARG A 74 -23.34 -16.88 4.21
C ARG A 74 -23.80 -17.38 2.83
N LEU A 75 -24.36 -18.60 2.79
CA LEU A 75 -24.92 -19.16 1.56
C LEU A 75 -26.03 -18.28 0.96
N LYS A 76 -26.79 -17.58 1.81
CA LYS A 76 -27.89 -16.71 1.38
C LYS A 76 -27.44 -15.56 0.49
N ASN A 77 -26.18 -15.14 0.57
CA ASN A 77 -25.64 -14.07 -0.28
C ASN A 77 -25.70 -14.46 -1.77
N PHE A 78 -25.70 -15.76 -2.09
CA PHE A 78 -25.86 -16.23 -3.46
C PHE A 78 -27.29 -16.10 -4.00
N LEU A 79 -28.29 -15.86 -3.15
CA LEU A 79 -29.68 -15.65 -3.57
C LEU A 79 -29.88 -14.31 -4.29
N GLU A 80 -28.92 -13.39 -4.15
CA GLU A 80 -28.91 -12.10 -4.84
C GLU A 80 -28.53 -12.25 -6.32
N TYR A 81 -27.99 -13.41 -6.72
CA TYR A 81 -27.57 -13.68 -8.09
C TYR A 81 -28.61 -14.54 -8.83
N PRO A 82 -28.83 -14.28 -10.13
CA PRO A 82 -29.59 -15.19 -10.99
C PRO A 82 -29.00 -16.61 -11.00
N LYS A 83 -29.84 -17.63 -11.20
CA LYS A 83 -29.39 -19.04 -11.25
C LYS A 83 -28.44 -19.35 -12.41
N ASN A 84 -28.42 -18.51 -13.43
CA ASN A 84 -27.55 -18.60 -14.61
C ASN A 84 -26.38 -17.61 -14.56
N TYR A 85 -26.05 -17.07 -13.38
CA TYR A 85 -24.94 -16.15 -13.23
C TYR A 85 -23.60 -16.89 -13.31
N THR A 86 -22.66 -16.33 -14.07
CA THR A 86 -21.28 -16.83 -14.18
C THR A 86 -20.35 -15.90 -13.42
N PHE A 87 -19.66 -16.43 -12.41
CA PHE A 87 -18.65 -15.70 -11.65
C PHE A 87 -17.33 -15.68 -12.42
N TYR A 88 -16.79 -14.49 -12.68
CA TYR A 88 -15.48 -14.31 -13.32
C TYR A 88 -14.46 -13.86 -12.27
N PRO A 89 -13.45 -14.67 -11.93
CA PRO A 89 -12.41 -14.26 -11.00
C PRO A 89 -11.53 -13.16 -11.60
N GLU A 90 -11.12 -12.20 -10.77
CA GLU A 90 -10.15 -11.21 -11.18
C GLU A 90 -8.74 -11.82 -11.26
N ARG A 91 -7.97 -11.45 -12.28
CA ARG A 91 -6.61 -11.93 -12.44
C ARG A 91 -5.69 -11.19 -11.46
N MET A 92 -4.98 -11.96 -10.62
CA MET A 92 -3.88 -11.45 -9.82
C MET A 92 -2.72 -11.04 -10.72
N ARG A 93 -2.29 -9.79 -10.62
CA ARG A 93 -1.13 -9.25 -11.35
C ARG A 93 0.17 -9.71 -10.70
N LEU A 94 1.14 -10.08 -11.50
CA LEU A 94 2.49 -10.33 -11.01
C LEU A 94 3.24 -8.99 -10.77
N PRO A 95 4.25 -8.96 -9.88
CA PRO A 95 4.95 -7.72 -9.52
C PRO A 95 5.61 -6.97 -10.69
N HIS A 96 5.94 -7.67 -11.77
CA HIS A 96 6.57 -7.10 -12.96
C HIS A 96 5.56 -6.68 -14.03
N GLU A 97 4.25 -6.87 -13.81
CA GLU A 97 3.24 -6.49 -14.78
C GLU A 97 2.97 -4.98 -14.76
N PRO A 98 2.89 -4.32 -15.93
CA PRO A 98 2.67 -2.88 -16.00
C PRO A 98 1.33 -2.50 -15.39
N THR A 99 1.30 -1.39 -14.64
CA THR A 99 0.06 -0.84 -14.11
C THR A 99 -0.81 -0.31 -15.26
N PRO A 100 -2.07 -0.75 -15.39
CA PRO A 100 -2.99 -0.20 -16.37
C PRO A 100 -3.05 1.31 -16.18
N GLN A 101 -2.68 2.05 -17.22
CA GLN A 101 -2.90 3.49 -17.20
C GLN A 101 -4.41 3.73 -17.35
N PRO A 102 -5.01 4.65 -16.59
CA PRO A 102 -6.38 5.06 -16.85
C PRO A 102 -6.47 5.60 -18.30
N PRO A 103 -7.61 5.41 -18.98
CA PRO A 103 -7.78 5.94 -20.32
C PRO A 103 -7.62 7.47 -20.29
N MET A 104 -6.82 7.98 -21.22
CA MET A 104 -6.62 9.42 -21.48
C MET A 104 -7.92 10.09 -21.96
#